data_AF-A0A8H7G1P8-F1
#
_entry.id   AF-A0A8H7G1P8-F1
#
_cell.length_a   1.000
_cell.length_b   1.000
_cell.length_c   1.000
_cell.angle_alpha   90.00
_cell.angle_beta   90.00
_cell.angle_gamma   90.00
#
_symmetry.space_group_name_H-M   'P 1'
#
loop_
_entity.id
_entity.type
_entity.pdbx_description
1 polymer ?
#
loop_
_entity_poly.entity_id
_entity_poly.type
_entity_poly.pdbx_seq_one_letter_code
_entity_poly.pdbx_strand_id
1 'polypeptide(L)'
;MVPLILTLESDCPWSTNFLDPEGDVLYETRTYFQGDTNYTAIRNDKEEIIGTLRWKETLPDEIMLKGLKFKSIAGWLKKSWIPMNYTVALKDDTGRGYVWTGNAPGLKLQLYTAEDKKKTAPIATYNNSYLISNTNSSGHPGSPQSPPTRGLATLELTERAQEIRDLVVTSFVVLEKGKKTEHGNMSARMAGGVAM
;
A
#
# COMPACT_ATOMS: atom_id res chain seq x y z
N MET A 1 -10.65 19.77 -10.89
CA MET A 1 -9.35 19.13 -11.20
C MET A 1 -9.55 17.62 -11.12
N VAL A 2 -8.87 16.83 -11.96
CA VAL A 2 -9.07 15.37 -12.05
C VAL A 2 -8.21 14.65 -11.00
N PRO A 3 -8.70 13.60 -10.32
CA PRO A 3 -7.87 12.80 -9.42
C PRO A 3 -6.71 12.14 -10.19
N LEU A 4 -5.54 12.04 -9.54
CA LEU A 4 -4.40 11.30 -10.08
C LEU A 4 -4.59 9.82 -9.76
N ILE A 5 -4.50 8.96 -10.76
CA ILE A 5 -4.59 7.51 -10.59
C ILE A 5 -3.21 6.92 -10.82
N LEU A 6 -2.61 6.35 -9.78
CA LEU A 6 -1.35 5.62 -9.89
C LEU A 6 -1.63 4.14 -10.12
N THR A 7 -1.24 3.62 -11.27
CA THR A 7 -1.38 2.19 -11.60
C THR A 7 -0.14 1.43 -11.17
N LEU A 8 -0.32 0.33 -10.44
CA LEU A 8 0.78 -0.54 -10.04
C LEU A 8 1.01 -1.60 -11.12
N GLU A 9 2.24 -1.72 -11.60
CA GLU A 9 2.61 -2.79 -12.55
C GLU A 9 2.54 -4.20 -11.93
N SER A 10 2.65 -4.29 -10.61
CA SER A 10 2.61 -5.54 -9.85
C SER A 10 1.89 -5.35 -8.52
N ASP A 11 1.23 -6.40 -8.05
CA ASP A 11 0.55 -6.47 -6.75
C ASP A 11 1.50 -6.53 -5.55
N CYS A 12 2.77 -6.23 -5.75
CA CYS A 12 3.80 -6.21 -4.74
C CYS A 12 4.26 -4.76 -4.55
N PRO A 13 3.57 -3.93 -3.74
CA PRO A 13 3.87 -2.49 -3.62
C PRO A 13 5.29 -2.14 -3.17
N TRP A 14 6.06 -3.08 -2.60
CA TRP A 14 7.47 -2.88 -2.24
C TRP A 14 8.46 -3.31 -3.33
N SER A 15 7.97 -3.75 -4.50
CA SER A 15 8.77 -4.18 -5.64
C SER A 15 8.01 -4.00 -6.95
N THR A 16 7.60 -2.77 -7.24
CA THR A 16 6.84 -2.39 -8.45
C THR A 16 7.07 -0.92 -8.83
N ASN A 17 6.74 -0.57 -10.07
CA ASN A 17 6.55 0.82 -10.46
C ASN A 17 5.09 1.26 -10.23
N PHE A 18 4.92 2.57 -10.05
CA PHE A 18 3.65 3.28 -10.01
C PHE A 18 3.61 4.22 -11.20
N LEU A 19 2.70 3.95 -12.13
CA LEU A 19 2.55 4.66 -13.39
C LEU A 19 1.44 5.70 -13.28
N ASP A 20 1.59 6.85 -13.92
CA ASP A 20 0.49 7.79 -14.12
C ASP A 20 -0.48 7.32 -15.24
N PRO A 21 -1.57 8.06 -15.51
CA PRO A 21 -2.50 7.71 -16.59
C PRO A 21 -1.88 7.70 -17.99
N GLU A 22 -0.79 8.45 -18.19
CA GLU A 22 -0.04 8.52 -19.44
C GLU A 22 0.92 7.32 -19.61
N GLY A 23 1.19 6.59 -18.53
CA GLY A 23 2.06 5.41 -18.49
C GLY A 23 3.49 5.72 -18.04
N ASP A 24 3.77 6.95 -17.61
CA ASP A 24 5.08 7.36 -17.12
C ASP A 24 5.27 6.92 -15.66
N VAL A 25 6.50 6.51 -15.32
CA VAL A 25 6.85 6.07 -13.97
C VAL A 25 6.96 7.29 -13.04
N LEU A 26 6.02 7.44 -12.11
CA LEU A 26 6.08 8.49 -11.08
C LEU A 26 6.76 8.03 -9.80
N TYR A 27 6.69 6.73 -9.49
CA TYR A 27 7.42 6.15 -8.37
C TYR A 27 7.96 4.77 -8.72
N GLU A 28 9.16 4.48 -8.22
CA GLU A 28 9.73 3.15 -8.23
C GLU A 28 9.86 2.64 -6.79
N THR A 29 9.47 1.40 -6.56
CA THR A 29 9.79 0.66 -5.34
C THR A 29 10.63 -0.56 -5.66
N ARG A 30 11.75 -0.72 -4.96
CA ARG A 30 12.65 -1.87 -5.14
C ARG A 30 13.06 -2.43 -3.80
N THR A 31 12.88 -3.73 -3.64
CA THR A 31 13.40 -4.46 -2.48
C THR A 31 14.72 -5.12 -2.83
N TYR A 32 15.74 -4.82 -2.04
CA TYR A 32 17.07 -5.38 -2.11
C TYR A 32 17.26 -6.37 -0.96
N PHE A 33 17.68 -7.58 -1.28
CA PHE A 33 17.98 -8.63 -0.31
C PHE A 33 19.49 -8.62 -0.06
N GLN A 34 19.91 -8.26 1.16
CA GLN A 34 21.32 -8.10 1.50
C GLN A 34 21.65 -8.78 2.83
N GLY A 35 22.17 -10.00 2.76
CA GLY A 35 22.50 -10.79 3.96
C GLY A 35 21.28 -10.93 4.88
N ASP A 36 21.44 -10.53 6.14
CA ASP A 36 20.41 -10.67 7.18
C ASP A 36 19.43 -9.47 7.23
N THR A 37 19.48 -8.55 6.28
CA THR A 37 18.60 -7.37 6.27
C THR A 37 18.13 -7.03 4.86
N ASN A 38 16.82 -6.94 4.71
CA ASN A 38 16.20 -6.54 3.45
C ASN A 38 15.81 -5.06 3.50
N TYR A 39 15.91 -4.38 2.36
CA TYR A 39 15.60 -2.96 2.25
C TYR A 39 14.68 -2.70 1.09
N THR A 40 13.60 -1.96 1.31
CA THR A 40 12.80 -1.38 0.22
C THR A 40 13.16 0.09 0.06
N ALA A 41 13.72 0.47 -1.08
CA ALA A 41 13.87 1.87 -1.46
C ALA A 41 12.64 2.33 -2.23
N ILE A 42 12.20 3.55 -1.96
CA ILE A 42 11.09 4.23 -2.63
C ILE A 42 11.66 5.48 -3.27
N ARG A 43 11.59 5.56 -4.61
CA ARG A 43 12.09 6.68 -5.41
C ARG A 43 10.94 7.40 -6.09
N ASN A 44 11.04 8.73 -6.20
CA ASN A 44 10.10 9.54 -6.98
C ASN A 44 10.54 9.68 -8.46
N ASP A 45 9.77 10.43 -9.22
CA ASP A 45 9.99 10.83 -10.62
C ASP A 45 11.32 11.56 -10.88
N LYS A 46 11.98 12.08 -9.83
CA LYS A 46 13.30 12.73 -9.89
C LYS A 46 14.44 11.79 -9.46
N GLU A 47 14.15 10.49 -9.34
CA GLU A 47 15.07 9.46 -8.83
C GLU A 47 15.54 9.69 -7.38
N GLU A 48 14.91 10.60 -6.64
CA GLU A 48 15.26 10.87 -5.25
C GLU A 48 14.67 9.79 -4.34
N ILE A 49 15.48 9.28 -3.40
CA ILE A 49 14.98 8.38 -2.36
C ILE A 49 14.15 9.17 -1.35
N ILE A 50 12.84 8.97 -1.38
CA ILE A 50 11.89 9.60 -0.45
C ILE A 50 11.69 8.75 0.82
N GLY A 51 11.95 7.45 0.71
CA GLY A 51 11.79 6.49 1.79
C GLY A 51 12.71 5.27 1.65
N THR A 52 13.22 4.77 2.76
CA THR A 52 13.88 3.47 2.84
C THR A 52 13.33 2.67 4.00
N LEU A 53 12.60 1.60 3.69
CA LEU A 53 12.07 0.66 4.66
C LEU A 53 13.12 -0.42 4.92
N ARG A 54 13.60 -0.52 6.15
CA ARG A 54 14.50 -1.58 6.62
C ARG A 54 13.68 -2.69 7.27
N TRP A 55 13.79 -3.88 6.73
CA TRP A 55 13.08 -5.07 7.17
C TRP A 55 13.91 -5.77 8.21
N LYS A 56 13.33 -6.06 9.36
CA LYS A 56 14.02 -6.77 10.44
C LYS A 56 13.29 -8.06 10.75
N GLU A 57 14.02 -9.15 10.90
CA GLU A 57 13.43 -10.47 11.18
C GLU A 57 12.94 -10.58 12.62
N THR A 58 13.74 -10.13 13.59
CA THR A 58 13.49 -10.28 15.03
C THR A 58 13.03 -9.00 15.72
N LEU A 59 13.23 -7.85 15.08
CA LEU A 59 12.89 -6.54 15.60
C LEU A 59 11.80 -5.89 14.73
N PRO A 60 11.10 -4.86 15.23
CA PRO A 60 10.20 -4.08 14.39
C PRO A 60 10.96 -3.43 13.24
N ASP A 61 10.37 -3.48 12.06
CA ASP A 61 10.84 -2.75 10.89
C ASP A 61 10.98 -1.24 11.17
N GLU A 62 11.84 -0.60 10.39
CA GLU A 62 12.13 0.82 10.50
C GLU A 62 12.03 1.51 9.16
N ILE A 63 11.74 2.80 9.20
CA ILE A 63 11.65 3.67 8.04
C ILE A 63 12.65 4.81 8.18
N MET A 64 13.33 5.13 7.09
CA MET A 64 14.05 6.37 6.93
C MET A 64 13.31 7.20 5.88
N LEU A 65 12.80 8.37 6.27
CA LEU A 65 12.23 9.34 5.33
C LEU A 65 13.32 10.28 4.84
N LYS A 66 13.14 10.90 3.67
CA LYS A 66 14.12 11.79 2.99
C LYS A 66 14.99 12.60 3.96
N GLY A 67 16.29 12.29 4.00
CA GLY A 67 17.30 13.01 4.79
C GLY A 67 17.23 12.85 6.32
N LEU A 68 16.36 11.98 6.83
CA LEU A 68 16.20 11.73 8.27
C LEU A 68 16.95 10.47 8.73
N LYS A 69 17.00 10.26 10.06
CA LYS A 69 17.46 8.99 10.64
C LYS A 69 16.34 7.95 10.59
N PHE A 70 16.72 6.67 10.62
CA PHE A 70 15.78 5.57 10.81
C PHE A 70 14.96 5.76 12.08
N LYS A 71 13.65 5.52 11.96
CA LYS A 71 12.67 5.50 13.05
C LYS A 71 11.89 4.19 12.99
N SER A 72 11.48 3.67 14.13
CA SER A 72 10.54 2.54 14.15
C SER A 72 9.27 2.91 13.39
N ILE A 73 8.73 1.96 12.61
CA ILE A 73 7.42 2.15 11.96
C ILE A 73 6.34 2.46 13.00
N ALA A 74 6.32 1.79 14.15
CA ALA A 74 5.36 2.10 15.21
C ALA A 74 5.56 3.51 15.82
N GLY A 75 6.77 4.05 15.68
CA GLY A 75 7.10 5.43 16.01
C GLY A 75 6.46 6.43 15.05
N TRP A 76 6.47 6.11 13.75
CA TRP A 76 5.98 6.96 12.66
C TRP A 76 4.48 6.78 12.34
N LEU A 77 4.06 5.53 12.18
CA LEU A 77 2.70 5.09 11.90
C LEU A 77 2.04 4.59 13.19
N LYS A 78 1.07 5.36 13.70
CA LYS A 78 0.36 5.07 14.96
C LYS A 78 -0.87 4.20 14.70
N LYS A 79 -0.71 2.89 14.85
CA LYS A 79 -1.85 1.95 14.85
C LYS A 79 -2.79 2.26 16.02
N SER A 80 -4.09 2.05 15.81
CA SER A 80 -5.09 2.17 16.89
C SER A 80 -4.89 1.07 17.93
N TRP A 81 -5.00 1.46 19.19
CA TRP A 81 -5.08 0.56 20.35
C TRP A 81 -6.49 -0.02 20.59
N ILE A 82 -7.52 0.48 19.91
CA ILE A 82 -8.89 -0.01 20.08
C ILE A 82 -9.01 -1.35 19.37
N PRO A 83 -9.47 -2.44 20.03
CA PRO A 83 -9.67 -3.73 19.38
C PRO A 83 -10.55 -3.63 18.13
N MET A 84 -10.18 -4.38 17.08
CA MET A 84 -10.86 -4.40 15.76
C MET A 84 -10.90 -3.05 15.04
N ASN A 85 -10.17 -2.04 15.51
CA ASN A 85 -10.02 -0.77 14.82
C ASN A 85 -8.76 -0.77 13.96
N TYR A 86 -8.93 -1.03 12.67
CA TYR A 86 -7.83 -1.15 11.71
C TYR A 86 -7.39 0.19 11.12
N THR A 87 -7.21 1.19 11.99
CA THR A 87 -6.75 2.52 11.57
C THR A 87 -5.31 2.77 11.93
N VAL A 88 -4.64 3.54 11.08
CA VAL A 88 -3.26 3.97 11.29
C VAL A 88 -3.15 5.46 11.07
N ALA A 89 -2.74 6.19 12.10
CA ALA A 89 -2.55 7.64 12.02
C ALA A 89 -1.10 7.99 11.68
N LEU A 90 -0.90 9.06 10.92
CA LEU A 90 0.39 9.64 10.58
C LEU A 90 0.28 11.16 10.49
N LYS A 91 1.42 11.83 10.46
CA LYS A 91 1.51 13.28 10.25
C LYS A 91 2.51 13.61 9.15
N ASP A 92 2.27 14.70 8.44
CA ASP A 92 3.28 15.28 7.56
C ASP A 92 4.29 16.13 8.35
N ASP A 93 5.24 16.73 7.64
CA ASP A 93 6.28 17.61 8.15
C ASP A 93 5.75 18.92 8.76
N THR A 94 4.63 19.42 8.26
CA THR A 94 3.91 20.58 8.83
C THR A 94 3.06 20.23 10.05
N GLY A 95 2.96 18.94 10.40
CA GLY A 95 2.20 18.43 11.53
C GLY A 95 0.71 18.17 11.25
N ARG A 96 0.26 18.32 10.00
CA ARG A 96 -1.12 17.98 9.59
C ARG A 96 -1.32 16.47 9.74
N GLY A 97 -2.45 16.09 10.33
CA GLY A 97 -2.77 14.70 10.64
C GLY A 97 -3.55 14.00 9.54
N TYR A 98 -3.26 12.72 9.36
CA TYR A 98 -3.93 11.84 8.41
C TYR A 98 -4.21 10.49 9.04
N VAL A 99 -5.23 9.79 8.55
CA VAL A 99 -5.64 8.48 9.07
C VAL A 99 -5.94 7.53 7.93
N TRP A 100 -5.13 6.49 7.81
CA TRP A 100 -5.47 5.31 7.02
C TRP A 100 -6.53 4.48 7.75
N THR A 101 -7.54 4.02 7.02
CA THR A 101 -8.58 3.07 7.47
C THR A 101 -8.50 1.81 6.61
N GLY A 102 -9.12 0.73 7.07
CA GLY A 102 -9.11 -0.53 6.33
C GLY A 102 -7.74 -1.19 6.28
N ASN A 103 -6.90 -0.97 7.31
CA ASN A 103 -5.59 -1.62 7.42
C ASN A 103 -5.73 -3.07 7.95
N ALA A 104 -6.56 -3.87 7.28
CA ALA A 104 -6.80 -5.27 7.60
C ALA A 104 -7.07 -6.10 6.33
N PRO A 105 -6.90 -7.44 6.40
CA PRO A 105 -7.40 -8.39 5.41
C PRO A 105 -8.77 -8.02 4.82
N GLY A 106 -8.91 -8.04 3.49
CA GLY A 106 -10.21 -7.90 2.82
C GLY A 106 -10.88 -6.52 2.91
N LEU A 107 -10.29 -5.57 3.64
CA LEU A 107 -10.80 -4.20 3.71
C LEU A 107 -10.09 -3.31 2.69
N LYS A 108 -10.84 -2.33 2.18
CA LYS A 108 -10.31 -1.31 1.27
C LYS A 108 -9.47 -0.31 2.06
N LEU A 109 -8.21 -0.13 1.67
CA LEU A 109 -7.31 0.81 2.33
C LEU A 109 -7.60 2.24 1.83
N GLN A 110 -7.96 3.15 2.74
CA GLN A 110 -8.35 4.52 2.40
C GLN A 110 -7.73 5.54 3.37
N LEU A 111 -7.29 6.68 2.86
CA LEU A 111 -6.68 7.75 3.63
C LEU A 111 -7.65 8.91 3.79
N TYR A 112 -7.74 9.45 5.00
CA TYR A 112 -8.55 10.62 5.32
C TYR A 112 -7.69 11.69 5.99
N THR A 113 -8.11 12.94 5.91
CA THR A 113 -7.58 13.99 6.79
C THR A 113 -8.05 13.73 8.22
N ALA A 114 -7.23 14.04 9.23
CA ALA A 114 -7.63 13.88 10.63
C ALA A 114 -8.77 14.83 11.05
N GLU A 115 -9.00 15.89 10.27
CA GLU A 115 -10.10 16.84 10.45
C GLU A 115 -11.46 16.23 10.08
N ASP A 116 -11.49 15.31 9.10
CA ASP A 116 -12.70 14.55 8.76
C ASP A 116 -12.94 13.43 9.78
N LYS A 117 -13.51 13.82 10.93
CA LYS A 117 -13.84 12.89 12.02
C LYS A 117 -14.79 11.77 11.59
N LYS A 118 -15.64 12.02 10.59
CA LYS A 118 -16.63 11.06 10.09
C LYS A 118 -16.08 10.14 9.00
N LYS A 119 -14.89 10.46 8.46
CA LYS A 119 -14.21 9.67 7.42
C LYS A 119 -15.11 9.44 6.21
N THR A 120 -15.69 10.52 5.72
CA THR A 120 -16.66 10.53 4.62
C THR A 120 -16.02 10.77 3.27
N ALA A 121 -14.93 11.53 3.21
CA ALA A 121 -14.27 11.90 1.97
C ALA A 121 -12.79 11.43 1.99
N PRO A 122 -12.49 10.23 1.46
CA PRO A 122 -11.12 9.76 1.37
C PRO A 122 -10.33 10.65 0.40
N ILE A 123 -9.11 11.00 0.77
CA ILE A 123 -8.18 11.72 -0.09
C ILE A 123 -7.29 10.77 -0.90
N ALA A 124 -7.09 9.54 -0.42
CA ALA A 124 -6.47 8.48 -1.21
C ALA A 124 -7.21 7.15 -1.02
N THR A 125 -7.28 6.34 -2.08
CA THR A 125 -7.98 5.05 -2.06
C THR A 125 -7.18 4.01 -2.84
N TYR A 126 -6.87 2.88 -2.20
CA TYR A 126 -6.27 1.72 -2.88
C TYR A 126 -7.36 0.78 -3.39
N ASN A 127 -7.24 0.38 -4.65
CA ASN A 127 -8.04 -0.65 -5.29
C ASN A 127 -7.16 -1.84 -5.63
N ASN A 128 -7.54 -3.02 -5.12
CA ASN A 128 -6.86 -4.27 -5.45
C ASN A 128 -6.99 -4.60 -6.94
N SER A 129 -6.02 -5.36 -7.46
CA SER A 129 -6.19 -6.01 -8.75
C SER A 129 -7.38 -6.96 -8.71
N TYR A 130 -8.05 -7.13 -9.85
CA TYR A 130 -9.25 -7.96 -9.95
C TYR A 130 -9.24 -8.76 -11.26
N LEU A 131 -9.93 -9.90 -11.26
CA LEU A 131 -10.12 -10.69 -12.46
C LEU A 131 -11.35 -10.16 -13.21
N ILE A 132 -11.14 -9.78 -14.47
CA ILE A 132 -12.17 -9.41 -15.42
C ILE A 132 -12.59 -10.70 -16.12
N SER A 133 -13.78 -11.18 -15.78
CA SER A 133 -14.39 -12.33 -16.44
C SER A 133 -14.84 -11.91 -17.83
N ASN A 134 -14.21 -12.45 -18.88
CA ASN A 134 -14.64 -12.27 -20.26
C ASN A 134 -15.85 -13.16 -20.56
N THR A 135 -17.02 -12.82 -20.00
CA THR A 135 -18.28 -13.46 -20.40
C THR A 135 -18.76 -12.83 -21.70
N ASN A 136 -18.05 -13.07 -22.80
CA ASN A 136 -18.65 -12.97 -24.12
C ASN A 136 -19.58 -14.18 -24.31
N SER A 137 -20.71 -14.14 -23.60
CA SER A 137 -21.79 -15.10 -23.73
C SER A 137 -22.56 -14.80 -25.01
N SER A 138 -21.95 -14.99 -26.18
CA SER A 138 -22.74 -15.47 -27.30
C SER A 138 -23.19 -16.86 -26.87
N GLY A 139 -24.49 -17.01 -26.58
CA GLY A 139 -25.10 -18.21 -25.95
C GLY A 139 -25.04 -19.48 -26.80
N HIS A 140 -23.98 -19.69 -27.57
CA HIS A 140 -23.69 -20.90 -28.30
C HIS A 140 -22.90 -21.87 -27.41
N PRO A 141 -23.44 -23.07 -27.14
CA PRO A 141 -22.65 -24.14 -26.55
C PRO A 141 -21.48 -24.45 -27.49
N GLY A 142 -20.24 -24.21 -27.04
CA GLY A 142 -19.02 -24.53 -27.78
C GLY A 142 -18.14 -23.34 -28.21
N SER A 143 -18.48 -22.09 -27.86
CA SER A 143 -17.57 -20.96 -28.10
C SER A 143 -16.34 -21.02 -27.17
N PRO A 144 -15.10 -20.78 -27.67
CA PRO A 144 -13.91 -20.74 -26.83
C PRO A 144 -14.02 -19.58 -25.82
N GLN A 145 -14.01 -19.90 -24.53
CA GLN A 145 -13.90 -18.89 -23.48
C GLN A 145 -12.53 -18.22 -23.58
N SER A 146 -12.50 -16.91 -23.78
CA SER A 146 -11.27 -16.15 -23.65
C SER A 146 -10.81 -16.20 -22.18
N PRO A 147 -9.50 -16.38 -21.90
CA PRO A 147 -9.00 -16.36 -20.53
C PRO A 147 -9.37 -15.01 -19.87
N PRO A 148 -9.63 -15.02 -18.54
CA PRO A 148 -9.95 -13.80 -17.81
C PRO A 148 -8.77 -12.83 -17.87
N THR A 149 -9.05 -11.57 -18.16
CA THR A 149 -8.04 -10.50 -18.13
C THR A 149 -7.87 -9.99 -16.70
N ARG A 150 -6.70 -9.51 -16.32
CA ARG A 150 -6.47 -8.92 -14.99
C ARG A 150 -6.55 -7.40 -15.05
N GLY A 151 -7.43 -6.79 -14.25
CA GLY A 151 -7.37 -5.36 -13.95
C GLY A 151 -6.23 -5.10 -12.96
N LEU A 152 -5.38 -4.13 -13.25
CA LEU A 152 -4.24 -3.77 -12.40
C LEU A 152 -4.70 -3.06 -11.12
N ALA A 153 -3.90 -3.17 -10.06
CA ALA A 153 -4.16 -2.45 -8.83
C ALA A 153 -3.91 -0.94 -9.02
N THR A 154 -4.69 -0.11 -8.35
CA THR A 154 -4.55 1.35 -8.45
C THR A 154 -4.56 2.03 -7.09
N LEU A 155 -3.84 3.15 -7.00
CA LEU A 155 -3.89 4.07 -5.88
C LEU A 155 -4.39 5.42 -6.40
N GLU A 156 -5.64 5.76 -6.06
CA GLU A 156 -6.31 6.99 -6.48
C GLU A 156 -6.04 8.11 -5.47
N LEU A 157 -5.65 9.29 -5.94
CA LEU A 157 -5.29 10.45 -5.14
C LEU A 157 -6.11 11.67 -5.56
N THR A 158 -6.85 12.24 -4.62
CA THR A 158 -7.47 13.57 -4.80
C THR A 158 -6.39 14.66 -4.82
N GLU A 159 -6.76 15.87 -5.23
CA GLU A 159 -5.87 17.05 -5.18
C GLU A 159 -5.20 17.21 -3.81
N ARG A 160 -5.97 16.99 -2.74
CA ARG A 160 -5.48 17.06 -1.37
C ARG A 160 -4.40 16.02 -1.05
N ALA A 161 -4.52 14.81 -1.59
CA ALA A 161 -3.50 13.78 -1.43
C ALA A 161 -2.28 14.02 -2.32
N GLN A 162 -2.45 14.67 -3.48
CA GLN A 162 -1.33 15.03 -4.35
C GLN A 162 -0.38 16.03 -3.67
N GLU A 163 -0.87 16.92 -2.81
CA GLU A 163 -0.01 17.79 -1.99
C GLU A 163 0.96 17.03 -1.07
N ILE A 164 0.60 15.80 -0.68
CA ILE A 164 1.39 14.94 0.21
C ILE A 164 1.73 13.60 -0.47
N ARG A 165 1.84 13.59 -1.80
CA ARG A 165 1.97 12.38 -2.65
C ARG A 165 3.04 11.42 -2.14
N ASP A 166 4.23 11.92 -1.84
CA ASP A 166 5.36 11.14 -1.32
C ASP A 166 5.02 10.44 0.01
N LEU A 167 4.31 11.13 0.90
CA LEU A 167 3.87 10.59 2.18
C LEU A 167 2.82 9.50 1.98
N VAL A 168 1.87 9.72 1.05
CA VAL A 168 0.82 8.74 0.71
C VAL A 168 1.45 7.46 0.17
N VAL A 169 2.31 7.56 -0.85
CA VAL A 169 2.98 6.41 -1.47
C VAL A 169 3.85 5.69 -0.44
N THR A 170 4.68 6.42 0.31
CA THR A 170 5.58 5.80 1.30
C THR A 170 4.80 5.07 2.39
N SER A 171 3.76 5.69 2.95
CA SER A 171 2.94 5.05 4.00
C SER A 171 2.13 3.88 3.45
N PHE A 172 1.59 3.98 2.23
CA PHE A 172 0.90 2.88 1.54
C PHE A 172 1.80 1.64 1.40
N VAL A 173 3.01 1.81 0.86
CA VAL A 173 3.98 0.70 0.66
C VAL A 173 4.31 0.02 1.99
N VAL A 174 4.54 0.82 3.04
CA VAL A 174 4.82 0.30 4.39
C VAL A 174 3.63 -0.49 4.96
N LEU A 175 2.41 0.01 4.80
CA LEU A 175 1.21 -0.65 5.32
C LEU A 175 0.92 -1.97 4.60
N GLU A 176 1.00 -2.00 3.27
CA GLU A 176 0.75 -3.22 2.49
C GLU A 176 1.80 -4.31 2.77
N LYS A 177 3.07 -3.95 2.96
CA LYS A 177 4.10 -4.88 3.44
C LYS A 177 3.73 -5.47 4.80
N GLY A 178 3.31 -4.61 5.73
CA GLY A 178 2.87 -5.00 7.07
C GLY A 178 1.72 -6.00 7.04
N LYS A 179 0.68 -5.74 6.23
CA LYS A 179 -0.47 -6.64 6.07
C LYS A 179 -0.07 -8.03 5.59
N LYS A 180 0.83 -8.14 4.60
CA LYS A 180 1.24 -9.46 4.08
C LYS A 180 2.05 -10.27 5.10
N THR A 181 2.89 -9.60 5.88
CA THR A 181 3.66 -10.25 6.96
C THR A 181 2.72 -10.79 8.06
N GLU A 182 1.73 -9.99 8.47
CA GLU A 182 0.74 -10.40 9.49
C GLU A 182 -0.13 -11.58 9.01
N HIS A 183 -0.54 -11.61 7.73
CA HIS A 183 -1.26 -12.74 7.15
C HIS A 183 -0.44 -14.03 7.08
N GLY A 184 0.83 -13.93 6.68
CA GLY A 184 1.74 -15.08 6.65
C GLY A 184 1.89 -15.69 8.05
N ASN A 185 2.09 -14.83 9.05
CA ASN A 185 2.23 -15.25 10.45
C ASN A 185 0.92 -15.82 11.04
N MET A 186 -0.24 -15.26 10.70
CA MET A 186 -1.54 -15.81 11.12
C MET A 186 -1.84 -17.16 10.47
N SER A 187 -1.56 -17.31 9.17
CA SER A 187 -1.77 -18.59 8.46
C SER A 187 -0.86 -19.70 9.02
N ALA A 188 0.40 -19.39 9.33
CA ALA A 188 1.32 -20.32 9.98
C ALA A 188 0.85 -20.73 11.39
N ARG A 189 0.28 -19.80 12.17
CA ARG A 189 -0.28 -20.07 13.50
C ARG A 189 -1.54 -20.94 13.47
N MET A 190 -2.39 -20.77 12.46
CA MET A 190 -3.59 -21.61 12.29
C MET A 190 -3.24 -23.02 11.79
N ALA A 191 -2.21 -23.16 10.94
CA ALA A 191 -1.72 -24.46 10.50
C ALA A 191 -1.00 -25.24 11.62
N GLY A 192 -0.31 -24.56 12.53
CA GLY A 192 0.32 -25.17 13.71
C GLY A 192 -0.64 -25.55 14.84
N GLY A 193 -1.92 -25.17 14.76
CA GLY A 193 -2.95 -25.46 15.77
C GLY A 193 -3.69 -26.79 15.57
N VAL A 194 -3.39 -27.56 14.51
CA VAL A 194 -4.03 -28.86 14.19
C VAL A 194 -3.08 -30.03 14.50
N ALA A 195 -2.21 -29.87 15.48
CA ALA A 195 -1.35 -30.93 15.98
C ALA A 195 -1.41 -30.97 17.52
N MET A 196 -2.50 -31.50 18.05
CA MET A 196 -2.55 -32.25 19.32
C MET A 196 -3.61 -33.33 19.21
#